data_AF-A0A496Y5Q8-F1
#
_entry.id   AF-A0A496Y5Q8-F1
#
_cell.length_a   1.000
_cell.length_b   1.000
_cell.length_c   1.000
_cell.angle_alpha   90.00
_cell.angle_beta   90.00
_cell.angle_gamma   90.00
#
_symmetry.space_group_name_H-M   'P 1'
#
loop_
_entity.id
_entity.type
_entity.pdbx_description
1 polymer ?
#
loop_
_entity_poly.entity_id
_entity_poly.type
_entity_poly.pdbx_seq_one_letter_code
_entity_poly.pdbx_strand_id
1 'polypeptide(L)'
;MGFVLVTMGLGVTLYGKRTALVAGVLASTALQPVVYSRAAVPDMLLSFFVAVSLYGFVRAFLGPGAPKQRRRWLYLMYAGSALAFLAKGPLGVILPGITVLAYLVLSGNTRKILSLSPVSGFLLFLLLAAPWYIYMTTLHGGAFLEEHFLQRNLQRYFTDKWQHPGPVYYFLPVVFAGSFPWSLCLCAGLVKLFRSAAWGSKNEKNFRHSGLFLLCWFIGMLLFFSFSSSKLPNYVLPLYPAAILLAARCLDELMERSSPSRLLALSWGTSLITLALLATGVSILSRKLHEPPGTILLWLSPLGVIVVGAVVFHFKRSLKLWLVICSAGMCLLLAVVTGFAIPRIESLQAVRTLSSENLDRLTPGEPLVSFRVWAPSLLFYSKTRVIRFNPDTDSWEKVAATGARWVLTRDSELELLRRISGAGFDVIHRMGGKVLVLLGEKVGGPTNNY
;
A
#
# COMPACT_ATOMS: atom_id res chain seq x y z
N MET A 1 -11.34 -1.02 7.32
CA MET A 1 -11.90 -1.05 8.70
C MET A 1 -10.97 -1.73 9.70
N GLY A 2 -10.55 -2.98 9.50
CA GLY A 2 -9.70 -3.71 10.47
C GLY A 2 -8.42 -2.98 10.89
N PHE A 3 -7.68 -2.39 9.94
CA PHE A 3 -6.48 -1.58 10.22
C PHE A 3 -6.73 -0.44 11.22
N VAL A 4 -7.84 0.28 11.04
CA VAL A 4 -8.23 1.39 11.91
C VAL A 4 -8.54 0.88 13.31
N LEU A 5 -9.34 -0.19 13.42
CA LEU A 5 -9.75 -0.76 14.70
C LEU A 5 -8.56 -1.28 15.52
N VAL A 6 -7.60 -1.94 14.88
CA VAL A 6 -6.38 -2.41 15.55
C VAL A 6 -5.51 -1.24 16.01
N THR A 7 -5.41 -0.19 15.19
CA THR A 7 -4.70 1.05 15.56
C THR A 7 -5.37 1.73 16.77
N MET A 8 -6.71 1.78 16.80
CA MET A 8 -7.45 2.26 17.97
C MET A 8 -7.22 1.37 19.19
N GLY A 9 -7.26 0.05 19.04
CA GLY A 9 -7.01 -0.90 20.13
C GLY A 9 -5.61 -0.74 20.75
N LEU A 10 -4.60 -0.53 19.91
CA LEU A 10 -3.25 -0.15 20.33
C LEU A 10 -3.26 1.17 21.11
N GLY A 11 -3.94 2.20 20.58
CA GLY A 11 -4.08 3.50 21.25
C GLY A 11 -4.73 3.42 22.62
N VAL A 12 -5.81 2.64 22.76
CA VAL A 12 -6.49 2.43 24.05
C VAL A 12 -5.52 1.82 25.06
N THR A 13 -4.72 0.84 24.60
CA THR A 13 -3.80 0.10 25.45
C THR A 13 -2.60 0.94 25.89
N LEU A 14 -2.06 1.78 24.98
CA LEU A 14 -0.83 2.53 25.22
C LEU A 14 -1.05 3.90 25.86
N TYR A 15 -2.14 4.59 25.50
CA TYR A 15 -2.36 6.01 25.84
C TYR A 15 -3.80 6.34 26.27
N GLY A 16 -4.73 5.39 26.20
CA GLY A 16 -6.11 5.56 26.66
C GLY A 16 -7.12 5.90 25.55
N LYS A 17 -8.40 5.99 25.94
CA LYS A 17 -9.55 6.09 25.01
C LYS A 17 -9.52 7.34 24.14
N ARG A 18 -9.09 8.48 24.69
CA ARG A 18 -9.06 9.76 23.97
C ARG A 18 -8.06 9.74 22.82
N THR A 19 -6.80 9.38 23.10
CA THR A 19 -5.78 9.18 22.05
C THR A 19 -6.22 8.13 21.03
N ALA A 20 -6.90 7.05 21.46
CA ALA A 20 -7.41 6.02 20.56
C ALA A 20 -8.45 6.54 19.55
N LEU A 21 -9.39 7.39 20.00
CA LEU A 21 -10.39 8.00 19.12
C LEU A 21 -9.71 8.90 18.08
N VAL A 22 -8.74 9.72 18.51
CA VAL A 22 -7.94 10.55 17.61
C VAL A 22 -7.18 9.66 16.60
N ALA A 23 -6.54 8.59 17.05
CA ALA A 23 -5.85 7.64 16.18
C ALA A 23 -6.79 6.97 15.16
N GLY A 24 -8.03 6.67 15.55
CA GLY A 24 -9.04 6.16 14.63
C GLY A 24 -9.38 7.14 13.51
N VAL A 25 -9.64 8.40 13.87
CA VAL A 25 -9.89 9.48 12.92
C VAL A 25 -8.69 9.64 11.98
N LEU A 26 -7.48 9.75 12.52
CA LEU A 26 -6.25 9.90 11.73
C LEU A 26 -6.02 8.70 10.79
N ALA A 27 -6.19 7.47 11.28
CA ALA A 27 -6.05 6.26 10.47
C ALA A 27 -7.06 6.19 9.32
N SER A 28 -8.28 6.70 9.54
CA SER A 28 -9.35 6.70 8.54
C SER A 28 -9.24 7.83 7.51
N THR A 29 -8.33 8.79 7.71
CA THR A 29 -8.22 10.01 6.89
C THR A 29 -6.79 10.28 6.39
N ALA A 30 -5.80 9.52 6.87
CA ALA A 30 -4.44 9.56 6.34
C ALA A 30 -4.42 9.05 4.89
N LEU A 31 -3.76 9.80 4.00
CA LEU A 31 -3.78 9.57 2.56
C LEU A 31 -3.44 8.13 2.16
N GLN A 32 -2.30 7.61 2.60
CA GLN A 32 -1.79 6.33 2.12
C GLN A 32 -2.59 5.12 2.64
N PRO A 33 -2.93 5.00 3.94
CA PRO A 33 -3.84 3.97 4.43
C PRO A 33 -5.17 3.96 3.68
N VAL A 34 -5.76 5.13 3.40
CA VAL A 34 -7.05 5.11 2.70
C VAL A 34 -6.91 4.72 1.23
N VAL A 35 -5.94 5.29 0.51
CA VAL A 35 -5.70 4.96 -0.91
C VAL A 35 -5.47 3.46 -1.08
N TYR A 36 -4.58 2.87 -0.30
CA TYR A 36 -4.26 1.45 -0.45
C TYR A 36 -5.29 0.50 0.17
N SER A 37 -6.20 0.98 1.03
CA SER A 37 -7.37 0.19 1.45
C SER A 37 -8.38 -0.04 0.33
N ARG A 38 -8.29 0.75 -0.75
CA ARG A 38 -9.13 0.64 -1.97
C ARG A 38 -8.37 0.10 -3.17
N ALA A 39 -7.07 -0.11 -3.05
CA ALA A 39 -6.26 -0.74 -4.08
C ALA A 39 -6.32 -2.26 -3.94
N ALA A 40 -6.46 -2.98 -5.06
CA ALA A 40 -6.43 -4.44 -5.09
C ALA A 40 -4.98 -4.97 -4.96
N VAL A 41 -4.35 -4.71 -3.81
CA VAL A 41 -2.99 -5.13 -3.48
C VAL A 41 -2.93 -5.77 -2.09
N PRO A 42 -2.05 -6.77 -1.86
CA PRO A 42 -1.98 -7.49 -0.59
C PRO A 42 -1.39 -6.66 0.56
N ASP A 43 -0.77 -5.51 0.29
CA ASP A 43 -0.05 -4.69 1.27
C ASP A 43 -0.91 -4.23 2.44
N MET A 44 -2.19 -3.91 2.21
CA MET A 44 -3.09 -3.54 3.30
C MET A 44 -3.40 -4.72 4.21
N LEU A 45 -3.55 -5.92 3.64
CA LEU A 45 -3.77 -7.15 4.39
C LEU A 45 -2.54 -7.51 5.23
N LEU A 46 -1.33 -7.41 4.65
CA LEU A 46 -0.07 -7.54 5.38
C LEU A 46 -0.01 -6.55 6.55
N SER A 47 -0.30 -5.28 6.29
CA SER A 47 -0.22 -4.20 7.29
C SER A 47 -1.18 -4.43 8.45
N PHE A 48 -2.41 -4.88 8.16
CA PHE A 48 -3.38 -5.26 9.17
C PHE A 48 -2.86 -6.40 10.06
N PHE A 49 -2.40 -7.50 9.47
CA PHE A 49 -1.95 -8.65 10.26
C PHE A 49 -0.64 -8.41 11.01
N VAL A 50 0.27 -7.59 10.46
CA VAL A 50 1.45 -7.08 11.19
C VAL A 50 1.01 -6.24 12.39
N ALA A 51 0.02 -5.36 12.22
CA ALA A 51 -0.53 -4.58 13.33
C ALA A 51 -1.22 -5.47 14.37
N VAL A 52 -1.94 -6.52 13.96
CA VAL A 52 -2.52 -7.53 14.88
C VAL A 52 -1.43 -8.25 15.67
N SER A 53 -0.35 -8.65 14.98
CA SER A 53 0.78 -9.30 15.61
C SER A 53 1.38 -8.42 16.72
N LEU A 54 1.68 -7.17 16.39
CA LEU A 54 2.23 -6.18 17.32
C LEU A 54 1.22 -5.75 18.41
N TYR A 55 -0.08 -5.77 18.12
CA TYR A 55 -1.12 -5.59 19.13
C TYR A 55 -1.13 -6.72 20.17
N GLY A 56 -0.94 -7.97 19.73
CA GLY A 56 -0.73 -9.12 20.62
C GLY A 56 0.46 -8.91 21.55
N PHE A 57 1.60 -8.45 21.02
CA PHE A 57 2.78 -8.12 21.84
C PHE A 57 2.49 -6.99 22.84
N VAL A 58 1.88 -5.88 22.38
CA VAL A 58 1.52 -4.74 23.23
C VAL A 58 0.60 -5.17 24.37
N ARG A 59 -0.45 -5.97 24.09
CA ARG A 59 -1.35 -6.49 25.14
C ARG A 59 -0.67 -7.46 26.10
N ALA A 60 0.32 -8.22 25.64
CA ALA A 60 1.06 -9.16 26.46
C ALA A 60 2.08 -8.49 27.41
N PHE A 61 2.65 -7.35 27.04
CA PHE A 61 3.79 -6.75 27.76
C PHE A 61 3.67 -5.28 28.15
N LEU A 62 2.86 -4.50 27.45
CA LEU A 62 2.75 -3.05 27.61
C LEU A 62 1.36 -2.59 28.07
N GLY A 63 0.34 -3.45 27.94
CA GLY A 63 -1.03 -3.17 28.34
C GLY A 63 -1.31 -3.48 29.82
N PRO A 64 -2.35 -2.85 30.39
CA PRO A 64 -2.85 -3.22 31.70
C PRO A 64 -3.46 -4.63 31.66
N GLY A 65 -2.93 -5.58 32.44
CA GLY A 65 -3.47 -6.94 32.45
C GLY A 65 -2.71 -7.93 33.33
N ALA A 66 -3.43 -8.97 33.78
CA ALA A 66 -2.89 -10.05 34.59
C ALA A 66 -2.08 -11.07 33.75
N PRO A 67 -1.05 -11.72 34.33
CA PRO A 67 -0.21 -12.71 33.65
C PRO A 67 -0.98 -13.85 32.96
N LYS A 68 -2.18 -14.21 33.45
CA LYS A 68 -3.00 -15.31 32.93
C LYS A 68 -3.49 -15.10 31.49
N GLN A 69 -3.72 -13.85 31.05
CA GLN A 69 -4.16 -13.56 29.68
C GLN A 69 -2.99 -13.44 28.69
N ARG A 70 -1.76 -13.37 29.19
CA ARG A 70 -0.55 -13.12 28.39
C ARG A 70 -0.35 -14.14 27.28
N ARG A 71 -0.57 -15.42 27.56
CA ARG A 71 -0.41 -16.51 26.58
C ARG A 71 -1.38 -16.37 25.41
N ARG A 72 -2.62 -15.92 25.65
CA ARG A 72 -3.61 -15.68 24.59
C ARG A 72 -3.17 -14.54 23.66
N TRP A 73 -2.62 -13.45 24.23
CA TRP A 73 -2.10 -12.33 23.45
C TRP A 73 -0.83 -12.69 22.67
N LEU A 74 0.01 -13.55 23.21
CA LEU A 74 1.14 -14.14 22.47
C LEU A 74 0.63 -14.99 21.29
N TYR A 75 -0.40 -15.82 21.49
CA TYR A 75 -1.00 -16.56 20.38
C TYR A 75 -1.61 -15.66 19.31
N LEU A 76 -2.20 -14.52 19.69
CA LEU A 76 -2.58 -13.49 18.72
C LEU A 76 -1.37 -12.91 17.97
N MET A 77 -0.24 -12.71 18.66
CA MET A 77 1.01 -12.28 18.02
C MET A 77 1.46 -13.27 16.93
N TYR A 78 1.55 -14.56 17.27
CA TYR A 78 1.96 -15.61 16.32
C TYR A 78 0.95 -15.82 15.19
N ALA A 79 -0.35 -15.81 15.50
CA ALA A 79 -1.40 -15.92 14.49
C ALA A 79 -1.40 -14.73 13.53
N GLY A 80 -1.24 -13.50 14.05
CA GLY A 80 -1.07 -12.30 13.22
C GLY A 80 0.14 -12.42 12.29
N SER A 81 1.29 -12.87 12.81
CA SER A 81 2.48 -13.10 11.98
C SER A 81 2.29 -14.21 10.94
N ALA A 82 1.57 -15.29 11.26
CA ALA A 82 1.27 -16.38 10.32
C ALA A 82 0.36 -15.91 9.17
N LEU A 83 -0.71 -15.18 9.49
CA LEU A 83 -1.63 -14.64 8.47
C LEU A 83 -0.97 -13.54 7.63
N ALA A 84 -0.09 -12.73 8.24
CA ALA A 84 0.76 -11.79 7.52
C ALA A 84 1.74 -12.52 6.57
N PHE A 85 2.27 -13.67 7.00
CA PHE A 85 3.16 -14.49 6.19
C PHE A 85 2.43 -15.12 5.00
N LEU A 86 1.20 -15.59 5.18
CA LEU A 86 0.37 -16.04 4.06
C LEU A 86 0.00 -14.91 3.10
N ALA A 87 -0.19 -13.69 3.60
CA ALA A 87 -0.56 -12.55 2.77
C ALA A 87 0.57 -12.07 1.85
N LYS A 88 1.83 -12.04 2.34
CA LYS A 88 2.95 -11.46 1.57
C LYS A 88 4.33 -12.08 1.88
N GLY A 89 4.36 -13.32 2.36
CA GLY A 89 5.59 -14.06 2.59
C GLY A 89 6.39 -13.59 3.83
N PRO A 90 7.73 -13.74 3.82
CA PRO A 90 8.61 -13.53 4.98
C PRO A 90 8.43 -12.22 5.75
N LEU A 91 7.97 -11.16 5.10
CA LEU A 91 7.69 -9.88 5.74
C LEU A 91 6.72 -9.98 6.92
N GLY A 92 5.82 -10.96 6.92
CA GLY A 92 4.88 -11.18 8.04
C GLY A 92 5.54 -11.59 9.36
N VAL A 93 6.78 -12.09 9.31
CA VAL A 93 7.59 -12.43 10.48
C VAL A 93 8.69 -11.39 10.71
N ILE A 94 9.35 -10.95 9.63
CA ILE A 94 10.47 -10.00 9.73
C ILE A 94 10.01 -8.69 10.35
N LEU A 95 8.89 -8.10 9.90
CA LEU A 95 8.47 -6.77 10.35
C LEU A 95 8.06 -6.73 11.84
N PRO A 96 7.22 -7.66 12.35
CA PRO A 96 6.99 -7.75 13.79
C PRO A 96 8.27 -8.11 14.56
N GLY A 97 9.10 -9.00 14.00
CA GLY A 97 10.34 -9.45 14.60
C GLY A 97 11.33 -8.31 14.86
N ILE A 98 11.67 -7.51 13.83
CA ILE A 98 12.58 -6.36 13.99
C ILE A 98 12.05 -5.37 15.02
N THR A 99 10.73 -5.15 15.06
CA THR A 99 10.09 -4.22 15.99
C THR A 99 10.22 -4.71 17.43
N VAL A 100 9.85 -5.96 17.69
CA VAL A 100 9.88 -6.57 19.03
C VAL A 100 11.32 -6.73 19.51
N LEU A 101 12.23 -7.22 18.66
CA LEU A 101 13.64 -7.42 19.00
C LEU A 101 14.32 -6.08 19.30
N ALA A 102 14.17 -5.07 18.44
CA ALA A 102 14.71 -3.74 18.70
C ALA A 102 14.19 -3.16 20.02
N TYR A 103 12.88 -3.30 20.29
CA TYR A 103 12.29 -2.86 21.56
C TYR A 103 12.87 -3.61 22.77
N LEU A 104 12.99 -4.93 22.72
CA LEU A 104 13.53 -5.72 23.83
C LEU A 104 15.00 -5.40 24.12
N VAL A 105 15.80 -5.18 23.07
CA VAL A 105 17.21 -4.77 23.19
C VAL A 105 17.30 -3.36 23.77
N LEU A 106 16.65 -2.36 23.17
CA LEU A 106 16.75 -0.96 23.59
C LEU A 106 16.07 -0.68 24.94
N SER A 107 15.11 -1.51 25.36
CA SER A 107 14.51 -1.42 26.69
C SER A 107 15.29 -2.18 27.78
N GLY A 108 16.39 -2.85 27.44
CA GLY A 108 17.21 -3.65 28.37
C GLY A 108 16.52 -4.94 28.86
N ASN A 109 15.47 -5.40 28.19
CA ASN A 109 14.65 -6.54 28.61
C ASN A 109 14.86 -7.79 27.74
N THR A 110 16.09 -8.04 27.26
CA THR A 110 16.39 -9.14 26.33
C THR A 110 15.99 -10.53 26.86
N ARG A 111 16.11 -10.76 28.18
CA ARG A 111 15.67 -12.01 28.83
C ARG A 111 14.17 -12.31 28.64
N LYS A 112 13.33 -11.30 28.33
CA LYS A 112 11.91 -11.50 28.05
C LYS A 112 11.65 -12.25 26.73
N ILE A 113 12.65 -12.47 25.87
CA ILE A 113 12.48 -13.25 24.64
C ILE A 113 11.99 -14.69 24.93
N LEU A 114 12.47 -15.31 26.02
CA LEU A 114 12.04 -16.66 26.44
C LEU A 114 10.57 -16.68 26.88
N SER A 115 10.10 -15.55 27.40
CA SER A 115 8.72 -15.39 27.84
C SER A 115 7.73 -15.09 26.70
N LEU A 116 8.19 -15.13 25.44
CA LEU A 116 7.34 -15.10 24.24
C LEU A 116 6.68 -16.45 23.96
N SER A 117 6.95 -17.50 24.75
CA SER A 117 6.45 -18.86 24.48
C SER A 117 6.85 -19.39 23.09
N PRO A 118 8.15 -19.27 22.70
CA PRO A 118 8.61 -19.43 21.32
C PRO A 118 8.22 -20.77 20.70
N VAL A 119 8.31 -21.89 21.45
CA VAL A 119 7.95 -23.22 20.93
C VAL A 119 6.46 -23.29 20.60
N SER A 120 5.58 -23.06 21.59
CA SER A 120 4.14 -23.20 21.36
C SER A 120 3.58 -22.16 20.37
N GLY A 121 4.19 -20.96 20.35
CA GLY A 121 3.85 -19.93 19.38
C GLY A 121 4.28 -20.28 17.96
N PHE A 122 5.49 -20.83 17.81
CA PHE A 122 5.98 -21.30 16.52
C PHE A 122 5.17 -22.49 15.99
N LEU A 123 4.76 -23.42 16.86
CA LEU A 123 3.85 -24.50 16.47
C LEU A 123 2.51 -23.97 15.96
N LEU A 124 1.92 -22.97 16.63
CA LEU A 124 0.71 -22.30 16.13
C LEU A 124 0.95 -21.59 14.80
N PHE A 125 2.09 -20.92 14.64
CA PHE A 125 2.47 -20.28 13.38
C PHE A 125 2.53 -21.31 12.25
N LEU A 126 3.20 -22.45 12.46
CA LEU A 126 3.30 -23.52 11.48
C LEU A 126 1.92 -24.11 11.17
N LEU A 127 1.09 -24.35 12.18
CA LEU A 127 -0.26 -24.87 12.01
C LEU A 127 -1.09 -23.99 11.07
N LEU A 128 -0.93 -22.67 11.13
CA LEU A 128 -1.67 -21.73 10.31
C LEU A 128 -1.03 -21.51 8.93
N ALA A 129 0.29 -21.37 8.84
CA ALA A 129 0.97 -21.00 7.61
C ALA A 129 1.38 -22.21 6.76
N ALA A 130 1.91 -23.27 7.36
CA ALA A 130 2.52 -24.39 6.64
C ALA A 130 1.55 -25.13 5.68
N PRO A 131 0.26 -25.37 6.01
CA PRO A 131 -0.61 -26.18 5.15
C PRO A 131 -0.69 -25.70 3.70
N TRP A 132 -0.81 -24.39 3.49
CA TRP A 132 -0.88 -23.82 2.14
C TRP A 132 0.43 -23.98 1.36
N TYR A 133 1.57 -23.74 2.02
CA TYR A 133 2.88 -23.90 1.40
C TYR A 133 3.20 -25.37 1.08
N ILE A 134 2.84 -26.29 1.99
CA ILE A 134 2.98 -27.73 1.75
C ILE A 134 2.14 -28.13 0.53
N TYR A 135 0.86 -27.75 0.50
CA TYR A 135 -0.03 -28.06 -0.61
C TYR A 135 0.51 -27.55 -1.95
N MET A 136 0.90 -26.28 -2.05
CA MET A 136 1.46 -25.71 -3.28
C MET A 136 2.77 -26.38 -3.69
N THR A 137 3.60 -26.76 -2.73
CA THR A 137 4.85 -27.49 -2.99
C THR A 137 4.56 -28.91 -3.51
N THR A 138 3.52 -29.58 -3.02
CA THR A 138 3.13 -30.90 -3.54
C THR A 138 2.60 -30.84 -4.97
N LEU A 139 1.96 -29.73 -5.37
CA LEU A 139 1.43 -29.54 -6.73
C LEU A 139 2.49 -29.10 -7.74
N HIS A 140 3.43 -28.25 -7.32
CA HIS A 140 4.34 -27.54 -8.24
C HIS A 140 5.82 -27.89 -8.01
N GLY A 141 6.13 -28.73 -7.03
CA GLY A 141 7.48 -29.14 -6.69
C GLY A 141 8.32 -28.01 -6.08
N GLY A 142 9.64 -28.24 -6.01
CA GLY A 142 10.60 -27.30 -5.41
C GLY A 142 10.73 -25.97 -6.15
N ALA A 143 10.39 -25.92 -7.46
CA ALA A 143 10.42 -24.71 -8.27
C ALA A 143 9.51 -23.60 -7.70
N PHE A 144 8.37 -23.97 -7.12
CA PHE A 144 7.49 -23.02 -6.44
C PHE A 144 8.18 -22.33 -5.26
N LEU A 145 8.89 -23.09 -4.41
CA LEU A 145 9.58 -22.53 -3.25
C LEU A 145 10.74 -21.63 -3.68
N GLU A 146 11.49 -22.03 -4.70
CA GLU A 146 12.56 -21.21 -5.27
C GLU A 146 12.01 -19.90 -5.83
N GLU A 147 10.99 -19.95 -6.68
CA GLU A 147 10.43 -18.72 -7.26
C GLU A 147 9.82 -17.82 -6.18
N HIS A 148 9.05 -18.40 -5.26
CA HIS A 148 8.32 -17.64 -4.24
C HIS A 148 9.24 -17.04 -3.17
N PHE A 149 10.16 -17.81 -2.58
CA PHE A 149 11.03 -17.33 -1.49
C PHE A 149 12.33 -16.73 -2.02
N LEU A 150 13.03 -17.40 -2.94
CA LEU A 150 14.34 -16.93 -3.40
C LEU A 150 14.19 -15.75 -4.35
N GLN A 151 13.43 -15.90 -5.44
CA GLN A 151 13.39 -14.87 -6.49
C GLN A 151 12.50 -13.67 -6.11
N ARG A 152 11.28 -13.94 -5.62
CA ARG A 152 10.28 -12.88 -5.35
C ARG A 152 10.46 -12.15 -4.02
N ASN A 153 11.17 -12.74 -3.05
CA ASN A 153 11.46 -12.10 -1.76
C ASN A 153 12.94 -11.78 -1.61
N LEU A 154 13.82 -12.79 -1.60
CA LEU A 154 15.24 -12.59 -1.28
C LEU A 154 15.97 -11.77 -2.36
N GLN A 155 15.94 -12.22 -3.62
CA GLN A 155 16.54 -11.48 -4.73
C GLN A 155 15.88 -10.10 -4.90
N ARG A 156 14.58 -9.97 -4.66
CA ARG A 156 13.91 -8.67 -4.73
C ARG A 156 14.40 -7.67 -3.68
N TYR A 157 14.78 -8.15 -2.50
CA TYR A 157 15.32 -7.30 -1.44
C TYR A 157 16.79 -6.93 -1.70
N PHE A 158 17.59 -7.87 -2.18
CA PHE A 158 19.05 -7.70 -2.33
C PHE A 158 19.52 -7.28 -3.72
N THR A 159 18.68 -7.36 -4.76
CA THR A 159 19.08 -7.08 -6.14
C THR A 159 18.16 -6.06 -6.80
N ASP A 160 18.74 -5.25 -7.69
CA ASP A 160 18.01 -4.22 -8.46
C ASP A 160 17.34 -4.80 -9.72
N LYS A 161 17.27 -6.13 -9.84
CA LYS A 161 16.70 -6.87 -10.99
C LYS A 161 15.28 -6.41 -11.35
N TRP A 162 14.55 -5.85 -10.39
CA TRP A 162 13.17 -5.37 -10.56
C TRP A 162 13.04 -3.87 -10.85
N GLN A 163 14.13 -3.19 -11.23
CA GLN A 163 14.16 -1.81 -11.81
C GLN A 163 13.36 -0.74 -11.03
N HIS A 164 13.35 -0.82 -9.71
CA HIS A 164 12.82 0.24 -8.85
C HIS A 164 13.86 0.74 -7.83
N PRO A 165 15.05 1.17 -8.29
CA PRO A 165 16.03 1.76 -7.40
C PRO A 165 15.52 3.09 -6.86
N GLY A 166 15.94 3.42 -5.65
CA GLY A 166 15.65 4.71 -5.05
C GLY A 166 16.64 4.99 -3.92
N PRO A 167 16.85 6.27 -3.57
CA PRO A 167 17.80 6.64 -2.53
C PRO A 167 17.40 6.04 -1.17
N VAL A 168 18.35 5.93 -0.24
CA VAL A 168 18.10 5.39 1.11
C VAL A 168 17.00 6.18 1.83
N TYR A 169 16.89 7.49 1.57
CA TYR A 169 15.86 8.35 2.15
C TYR A 169 14.51 8.30 1.41
N TYR A 170 14.33 7.48 0.37
CA TYR A 170 13.11 7.40 -0.46
C TYR A 170 11.82 7.33 0.35
N PHE A 171 11.81 6.52 1.41
CA PHE A 171 10.60 6.29 2.20
C PHE A 171 10.25 7.42 3.18
N LEU A 172 11.20 8.31 3.49
CA LEU A 172 10.96 9.43 4.40
C LEU A 172 9.88 10.39 3.85
N PRO A 173 10.01 10.97 2.64
CA PRO A 173 8.95 11.79 2.07
C PRO A 173 7.67 10.98 1.79
N VAL A 174 7.78 9.69 1.45
CA VAL A 174 6.61 8.82 1.22
C VAL A 174 5.75 8.69 2.47
N VAL A 175 6.37 8.45 3.64
CA VAL A 175 5.65 8.31 4.90
C VAL A 175 4.98 9.63 5.31
N PHE A 176 5.67 10.76 5.14
CA PHE A 176 5.07 12.06 5.46
C PHE A 176 3.95 12.44 4.49
N ALA A 177 4.14 12.22 3.19
CA ALA A 177 3.10 12.46 2.19
C ALA A 177 1.89 11.55 2.43
N GLY A 178 2.11 10.28 2.72
CA GLY A 178 1.04 9.34 2.99
C GLY A 178 0.37 9.51 4.36
N SER A 179 1.00 10.24 5.28
CA SER A 179 0.39 10.66 6.56
C SER A 179 -0.40 11.96 6.44
N PHE A 180 -0.36 12.65 5.30
CA PHE A 180 -1.13 13.88 5.08
C PHE A 180 -2.63 13.64 5.35
N PRO A 181 -3.33 14.55 6.06
CA PRO A 181 -2.93 15.90 6.50
C PRO A 181 -2.21 15.94 7.86
N TRP A 182 -1.92 14.79 8.45
CA TRP A 182 -1.36 14.64 9.79
C TRP A 182 0.17 14.64 9.83
N SER A 183 0.82 14.94 8.71
CA SER A 183 2.29 14.91 8.54
C SER A 183 3.02 15.78 9.56
N LEU A 184 2.50 16.99 9.84
CA LEU A 184 3.10 17.88 10.84
C LEU A 184 2.91 17.37 12.27
N CYS A 185 1.79 16.71 12.57
CA CYS A 185 1.56 16.06 13.86
C CYS A 185 2.51 14.88 14.06
N LEU A 186 2.74 14.08 13.01
CA LEU A 186 3.74 13.01 13.01
C LEU A 186 5.14 13.57 13.26
N CYS A 187 5.53 14.63 12.54
CA CYS A 187 6.83 15.27 12.71
C CYS A 187 7.02 15.79 14.14
N ALA A 188 6.04 16.52 14.68
CA ALA A 188 6.07 17.01 16.05
C ALA A 188 6.16 15.85 17.08
N GLY A 189 5.42 14.77 16.86
CA GLY A 189 5.47 13.56 17.69
C GLY A 189 6.85 12.90 17.69
N LEU A 190 7.46 12.72 16.51
CA LEU A 190 8.82 12.18 16.38
C LEU A 190 9.86 13.06 17.07
N VAL A 191 9.85 14.37 16.82
CA VAL A 191 10.79 15.33 17.42
C VAL A 191 10.69 15.31 18.94
N LYS A 192 9.47 15.29 19.49
CA LYS A 192 9.26 15.20 20.95
C LYS A 192 9.88 13.92 21.51
N LEU A 193 9.68 12.80 20.82
CA LEU A 193 10.15 11.50 21.29
C LEU A 193 11.68 11.39 21.27
N PHE A 194 12.32 11.87 20.20
CA PHE A 194 13.78 11.94 20.12
C PHE A 194 14.38 12.84 21.21
N ARG A 195 13.79 14.01 21.47
CA ARG A 195 14.22 14.89 22.57
C ARG A 195 14.05 14.23 23.94
N SER A 196 12.92 13.56 24.16
CA SER A 196 12.67 12.85 25.42
C SER A 196 13.63 11.68 25.64
N ALA A 197 14.05 11.00 24.56
CA ALA A 197 15.03 9.91 24.62
C ALA A 197 16.45 10.42 24.89
N ALA A 198 16.85 11.53 24.25
CA ALA A 198 18.18 12.11 24.39
C ALA A 198 18.42 12.78 25.75
N TRP A 199 17.39 13.41 26.33
CA TRP A 199 17.55 14.25 27.53
C TRP A 199 17.03 13.60 28.82
N GLY A 200 16.78 12.29 28.82
CA GLY A 200 16.52 11.53 30.04
C GLY A 200 15.38 12.11 30.90
N SER A 201 14.24 12.44 30.29
CA SER A 201 13.09 12.97 31.05
C SER A 201 12.65 11.98 32.14
N LYS A 202 12.69 12.44 33.40
CA LYS A 202 12.38 11.65 34.60
C LYS A 202 10.87 11.38 34.80
N ASN A 203 10.00 12.05 34.05
CA ASN A 203 8.56 11.89 34.22
C ASN A 203 7.98 10.84 33.26
N GLU A 204 7.36 9.83 33.88
CA GLU A 204 6.58 8.71 33.32
C GLU A 204 7.37 7.52 32.74
N LYS A 205 7.67 6.55 33.62
CA LYS A 205 8.17 5.21 33.24
C LYS A 205 7.31 4.54 32.14
N ASN A 206 5.98 4.64 32.23
CA ASN A 206 5.07 4.06 31.23
C ASN A 206 5.14 4.78 29.87
N PHE A 207 5.26 6.10 29.86
CA PHE A 207 5.42 6.91 28.65
C PHE A 207 6.68 6.52 27.87
N ARG A 208 7.78 6.28 28.60
CA ARG A 208 9.06 5.88 28.01
C ARG A 208 8.99 4.51 27.32
N HIS A 209 8.28 3.53 27.88
CA HIS A 209 8.16 2.20 27.27
C HIS A 209 7.25 2.19 26.03
N SER A 210 6.06 2.80 26.11
CA SER A 210 5.14 2.89 24.95
C SER A 210 5.75 3.69 23.81
N GLY A 211 6.38 4.83 24.13
CA GLY A 211 7.04 5.67 23.15
C GLY A 211 8.23 4.99 22.46
N LEU A 212 9.08 4.29 23.23
CA LEU A 212 10.20 3.52 22.69
C LEU A 212 9.71 2.40 21.75
N PHE A 213 8.63 1.71 22.12
CA PHE A 213 8.04 0.67 21.27
C PHE A 213 7.58 1.23 19.92
N LEU A 214 6.86 2.37 19.92
CA LEU A 214 6.44 3.02 18.68
C LEU A 214 7.62 3.52 17.84
N LEU A 215 8.71 3.97 18.47
CA LEU A 215 9.93 4.33 17.75
C LEU A 215 10.60 3.12 17.10
N CYS A 216 10.70 2.00 17.83
CA CYS A 216 11.26 0.75 17.31
C CYS A 216 10.43 0.24 16.12
N TRP A 217 9.10 0.34 16.19
CA TRP A 217 8.22 0.00 15.09
C TRP A 217 8.46 0.92 13.90
N PHE A 218 8.34 2.24 14.11
CA PHE A 218 8.44 3.22 13.03
C PHE A 218 9.82 3.20 12.37
N ILE A 219 10.90 3.33 13.15
CA ILE A 219 12.28 3.40 12.65
C ILE A 219 12.76 2.03 12.18
N GLY A 220 12.45 0.94 12.88
CA GLY A 220 12.87 -0.39 12.48
C GLY A 220 12.34 -0.76 11.10
N MET A 221 11.04 -0.57 10.86
CA MET A 221 10.45 -0.83 9.55
C MET A 221 10.90 0.18 8.49
N LEU A 222 11.04 1.46 8.84
CA LEU A 222 11.53 2.47 7.90
C LEU A 222 12.94 2.13 7.41
N LEU A 223 13.86 1.81 8.32
CA LEU A 223 15.23 1.42 7.98
C LEU A 223 15.26 0.13 7.15
N PHE A 224 14.49 -0.88 7.55
CA PHE A 224 14.39 -2.14 6.80
C PHE A 224 14.01 -1.89 5.33
N PHE A 225 12.97 -1.08 5.07
CA PHE A 225 12.59 -0.76 3.70
C PHE A 225 13.59 0.17 3.01
N SER A 226 14.16 1.14 3.71
CA SER A 226 15.18 2.06 3.17
C SER A 226 16.41 1.35 2.62
N PHE A 227 16.82 0.23 3.21
CA PHE A 227 17.95 -0.59 2.75
C PHE A 227 17.57 -1.65 1.70
N SER A 228 16.30 -1.79 1.33
CA SER A 228 15.87 -2.68 0.24
C SER A 228 16.28 -2.09 -1.13
N SER A 229 16.78 -2.94 -2.03
CA SER A 229 17.07 -2.59 -3.43
C SER A 229 15.83 -2.11 -4.19
N SER A 230 14.74 -2.89 -4.12
CA SER A 230 13.47 -2.53 -4.74
C SER A 230 12.63 -1.64 -3.82
N LYS A 231 12.16 -0.49 -4.31
CA LYS A 231 11.36 0.47 -3.54
C LYS A 231 10.04 0.81 -4.23
N LEU A 232 8.92 0.51 -3.57
CA LEU A 232 7.58 0.91 -3.99
C LEU A 232 6.86 1.64 -2.85
N PRO A 233 6.08 2.70 -3.12
CA PRO A 233 5.52 3.54 -2.06
C PRO A 233 4.72 2.78 -1.00
N ASN A 234 3.95 1.76 -1.40
CA ASN A 234 3.12 0.92 -0.51
C ASN A 234 3.90 0.07 0.50
N TYR A 235 5.20 -0.16 0.31
CA TYR A 235 5.94 -1.08 1.19
C TYR A 235 5.92 -0.66 2.65
N VAL A 236 5.89 0.64 2.91
CA VAL A 236 5.87 1.19 4.27
C VAL A 236 4.50 1.12 4.95
N LEU A 237 3.42 0.67 4.29
CA LEU A 237 2.10 0.59 4.93
C LEU A 237 2.09 -0.06 6.33
N PRO A 238 2.88 -1.13 6.62
CA PRO A 238 2.91 -1.76 7.94
C PRO A 238 3.43 -0.87 9.08
N LEU A 239 4.11 0.26 8.80
CA LEU A 239 4.60 1.20 9.82
C LEU A 239 3.56 2.27 10.19
N TYR A 240 2.51 2.44 9.39
CA TYR A 240 1.52 3.49 9.60
C TYR A 240 0.76 3.44 10.93
N PRO A 241 0.45 2.29 11.54
CA PRO A 241 -0.16 2.29 12.88
C PRO A 241 0.71 3.02 13.90
N ALA A 242 2.03 2.83 13.87
CA ALA A 242 2.95 3.57 14.74
C ALA A 242 3.00 5.06 14.38
N ALA A 243 3.08 5.41 13.10
CA ALA A 243 3.05 6.80 12.65
C ALA A 243 1.78 7.53 13.12
N ILE A 244 0.62 6.90 12.95
CA ILE A 244 -0.68 7.43 13.35
C ILE A 244 -0.76 7.58 14.86
N LEU A 245 -0.29 6.61 15.65
CA LEU A 245 -0.30 6.69 17.11
C LEU A 245 0.62 7.80 17.63
N LEU A 246 1.79 8.01 17.02
CA LEU A 246 2.69 9.11 17.33
C LEU A 246 2.03 10.47 17.04
N ALA A 247 1.39 10.60 15.87
CA ALA A 247 0.66 11.82 15.50
C ALA A 247 -0.55 12.06 16.42
N ALA A 248 -1.33 11.02 16.71
CA ALA A 248 -2.51 11.08 17.56
C ALA A 248 -2.15 11.47 18.99
N ARG A 249 -1.10 10.89 19.55
CA ARG A 249 -0.62 11.23 20.89
C ARG A 249 -0.16 12.68 20.97
N CYS A 250 0.58 13.14 19.95
CA CYS A 250 0.99 14.54 19.87
C CYS A 250 -0.23 15.47 19.84
N LEU A 251 -1.22 15.17 18.99
CA LEU A 251 -2.43 15.98 18.89
C LEU A 251 -3.23 15.99 20.20
N ASP A 252 -3.34 14.84 20.87
CA ASP A 252 -4.07 14.71 22.14
C ASP A 252 -3.46 15.58 23.25
N GLU A 253 -2.14 15.56 23.38
CA GLU A 253 -1.42 16.43 24.31
C GLU A 253 -1.52 17.90 23.92
N LEU A 254 -1.50 18.19 22.61
CA LEU A 254 -1.63 19.55 22.12
C LEU A 254 -3.00 20.15 22.48
N MET A 255 -4.05 19.34 22.53
CA MET A 255 -5.38 19.75 22.97
C MET A 255 -5.45 20.08 24.47
N GLU A 256 -4.50 19.63 25.29
CA GLU A 256 -4.49 19.87 26.74
C GLU A 256 -3.51 20.98 27.15
N ARG A 257 -2.32 21.06 26.52
CA ARG A 257 -1.19 21.82 27.08
C ARG A 257 -0.37 22.62 26.06
N SER A 258 -1.03 23.34 25.14
CA SER A 258 -0.34 24.09 24.07
C SER A 258 -0.42 25.60 24.16
N SER A 259 0.64 26.24 23.67
CA SER A 259 0.58 27.67 23.36
C SER A 259 -0.25 27.89 22.09
N PRO A 260 -1.08 28.96 22.03
CA PRO A 260 -1.86 29.29 20.84
C PRO A 260 -1.01 29.46 19.57
N SER A 261 0.23 29.95 19.71
CA SER A 261 1.18 30.13 18.61
C SER A 261 1.58 28.81 17.92
N ARG A 262 1.84 27.75 18.70
CA ARG A 262 2.20 26.43 18.16
C ARG A 262 1.03 25.80 17.40
N LEU A 263 -0.18 25.97 17.92
CA LEU A 263 -1.38 25.45 17.24
C LEU A 263 -1.70 26.21 15.96
N LEU A 264 -1.51 27.54 15.95
CA LEU A 264 -1.62 28.35 14.74
C LEU A 264 -0.58 27.94 13.67
N ALA A 265 0.67 27.72 14.09
CA ALA A 265 1.72 27.24 13.18
C ALA A 265 1.38 25.87 12.59
N LEU A 266 0.82 24.96 13.40
CA LEU A 266 0.34 23.67 12.92
C LEU A 266 -0.78 23.83 11.88
N SER A 267 -1.82 24.60 12.18
CA SER A 267 -2.98 24.76 11.28
C SER A 267 -2.62 25.46 9.96
N TRP A 268 -1.85 26.55 10.05
CA TRP A 268 -1.40 27.28 8.86
C TRP A 268 -0.35 26.50 8.08
N GLY A 269 0.56 25.81 8.77
CA GLY A 269 1.53 24.92 8.15
C GLY A 269 0.86 23.81 7.35
N THR A 270 -0.18 23.15 7.88
CA THR A 270 -0.95 22.15 7.12
C THR A 270 -1.65 22.77 5.91
N SER A 271 -2.13 24.02 6.02
CA SER A 271 -2.80 24.71 4.91
C SER A 271 -1.83 25.11 3.81
N LEU A 272 -0.63 25.59 4.16
CA LEU A 272 0.42 25.91 3.19
C LEU A 272 0.88 24.66 2.43
N ILE A 273 1.05 23.52 3.13
CA ILE A 273 1.34 22.24 2.48
C ILE A 273 0.19 21.85 1.54
N THR A 274 -1.06 22.05 1.96
CA THR A 274 -2.24 21.76 1.13
C THR A 274 -2.25 22.59 -0.15
N LEU A 275 -1.97 23.89 -0.06
CA LEU A 275 -1.89 24.79 -1.23
C LEU A 275 -0.74 24.39 -2.16
N ALA A 276 0.42 24.02 -1.60
CA ALA A 276 1.55 23.53 -2.39
C ALA A 276 1.22 22.21 -3.11
N LEU A 277 0.54 21.28 -2.44
CA LEU A 277 0.07 20.02 -3.03
C LEU A 277 -0.98 20.26 -4.12
N LEU A 278 -1.87 21.25 -3.94
CA LEU A 278 -2.83 21.64 -4.98
C LEU A 278 -2.12 22.19 -6.21
N ALA A 279 -1.23 23.17 -6.05
CA ALA A 279 -0.53 23.80 -7.16
C ALA A 279 0.33 22.81 -7.95
N THR A 280 1.11 21.99 -7.24
CA THR A 280 1.99 20.98 -7.86
C THR A 280 1.19 19.79 -8.40
N GLY A 281 0.19 19.32 -7.67
CA GLY A 281 -0.67 18.20 -8.04
C GLY A 281 -1.47 18.47 -9.31
N VAL A 282 -2.08 19.66 -9.43
CA VAL A 282 -2.78 20.09 -10.65
C VAL A 282 -1.84 20.08 -11.85
N SER A 283 -0.66 20.68 -11.71
CA SER A 283 0.33 20.78 -12.78
C SER A 283 0.83 19.41 -13.26
N ILE A 284 1.14 18.51 -12.33
CA ILE A 284 1.69 17.18 -12.65
C ILE A 284 0.59 16.26 -13.20
N LEU A 285 -0.56 16.19 -12.54
CA LEU A 285 -1.63 15.26 -12.92
C LEU A 285 -2.30 15.68 -14.23
N SER A 286 -2.45 16.98 -14.50
CA SER A 286 -2.98 17.46 -15.78
C SER A 286 -2.14 16.97 -16.95
N ARG A 287 -0.81 17.09 -16.86
CA ARG A 287 0.12 16.58 -17.88
C ARG A 287 0.09 15.06 -17.98
N LYS A 288 0.10 14.36 -16.84
CA LYS A 288 0.19 12.89 -16.81
C LYS A 288 -1.09 12.20 -17.29
N LEU A 289 -2.24 12.77 -16.96
CA LEU A 289 -3.56 12.22 -17.29
C LEU A 289 -4.11 12.80 -18.60
N HIS A 290 -3.45 13.79 -19.20
CA HIS A 290 -3.93 14.53 -20.38
C HIS A 290 -5.32 15.15 -20.15
N GLU A 291 -5.60 15.56 -18.91
CA GLU A 291 -6.86 16.18 -18.50
C GLU A 291 -6.66 17.69 -18.26
N PRO A 292 -7.63 18.56 -18.57
CA PRO A 292 -7.52 19.98 -18.35
C PRO A 292 -7.21 20.33 -16.88
N PRO A 293 -6.37 21.34 -16.60
CA PRO A 293 -6.05 21.73 -15.22
C PRO A 293 -7.29 22.02 -14.35
N GLY A 294 -8.35 22.59 -14.95
CA GLY A 294 -9.62 22.85 -14.26
C GLY A 294 -10.31 21.59 -13.76
N THR A 295 -10.28 20.49 -14.54
CA THR A 295 -10.83 19.19 -14.15
C THR A 295 -10.07 18.61 -12.97
N ILE A 296 -8.74 18.65 -13.01
CA ILE A 296 -7.90 18.17 -11.90
C ILE A 296 -8.11 19.03 -10.65
N LEU A 297 -8.20 20.36 -10.81
CA LEU A 297 -8.48 21.26 -9.71
C LEU A 297 -9.84 20.96 -9.08
N LEU A 298 -10.87 20.67 -9.87
CA LEU A 298 -12.17 20.25 -9.37
C LEU A 298 -12.06 18.97 -8.53
N TRP A 299 -11.33 17.96 -9.01
CA TRP A 299 -11.12 16.72 -8.26
C TRP A 299 -10.37 16.91 -6.95
N LEU A 300 -9.42 17.84 -6.92
CA LEU A 300 -8.62 18.14 -5.73
C LEU A 300 -9.23 19.24 -4.85
N SER A 301 -10.24 19.97 -5.33
CA SER A 301 -10.85 21.11 -4.64
C SER A 301 -11.33 20.82 -3.20
N PRO A 302 -11.73 19.59 -2.81
CA PRO A 302 -12.04 19.30 -1.41
C PRO A 302 -10.88 19.53 -0.44
N LEU A 303 -9.62 19.53 -0.92
CA LEU A 303 -8.46 19.93 -0.13
C LEU A 303 -8.58 21.38 0.38
N GLY A 304 -9.31 22.26 -0.33
CA GLY A 304 -9.59 23.63 0.11
C GLY A 304 -10.31 23.69 1.47
N VAL A 305 -11.06 22.64 1.85
CA VAL A 305 -11.69 22.54 3.18
C VAL A 305 -10.63 22.54 4.30
N ILE A 306 -9.44 21.98 4.06
CA ILE A 306 -8.34 22.00 5.03
C ILE A 306 -7.84 23.44 5.26
N VAL A 307 -7.80 24.25 4.21
CA VAL A 307 -7.43 25.68 4.28
C VAL A 307 -8.46 26.47 5.07
N VAL A 308 -9.76 26.22 4.82
CA VAL A 308 -10.85 26.79 5.63
C VAL A 308 -10.71 26.38 7.10
N GLY A 309 -10.24 25.16 7.36
CA GLY A 309 -9.93 24.67 8.71
C GLY A 309 -8.95 25.56 9.47
N ALA A 310 -7.91 26.10 8.81
CA ALA A 310 -6.98 27.03 9.46
C ALA A 310 -7.59 28.39 9.74
N VAL A 311 -8.44 28.90 8.84
CA VAL A 311 -9.20 30.15 9.06
C VAL A 311 -10.13 30.00 10.25
N VAL A 312 -10.93 28.93 10.27
CA VAL A 312 -11.83 28.63 11.40
C VAL A 312 -11.04 28.46 12.69
N PHE A 313 -9.89 27.77 12.65
CA PHE A 313 -9.02 27.63 13.81
C PHE A 313 -8.48 28.99 14.31
N HIS A 314 -8.10 29.89 13.40
CA HIS A 314 -7.59 31.23 13.75
C HIS A 314 -8.57 32.01 14.63
N PHE A 315 -9.87 31.96 14.31
CA PHE A 315 -10.92 32.66 15.06
C PHE A 315 -11.46 31.88 16.26
N LYS A 316 -11.73 30.57 16.10
CA LYS A 316 -12.39 29.76 17.13
C LYS A 316 -11.44 29.10 18.12
N ARG A 317 -10.15 28.99 17.77
CA ARG A 317 -9.08 28.36 18.56
C ARG A 317 -9.41 26.94 19.07
N SER A 318 -10.31 26.24 18.38
CA SER A 318 -10.77 24.89 18.73
C SER A 318 -10.05 23.84 17.89
N LEU A 319 -9.13 23.11 18.52
CA LEU A 319 -8.37 22.04 17.86
C LEU A 319 -9.27 20.85 17.48
N LYS A 320 -10.35 20.61 18.24
CA LYS A 320 -11.39 19.60 17.90
C LYS A 320 -12.06 19.95 16.57
N LEU A 321 -12.44 21.22 16.40
CA LEU A 321 -13.09 21.69 15.18
C LEU A 321 -12.12 21.63 13.98
N TRP A 322 -10.86 22.02 14.17
CA TRP A 322 -9.83 21.88 13.15
C TRP A 322 -9.64 20.41 12.71
N LEU A 323 -9.52 19.48 13.67
CA LEU A 323 -9.42 18.05 13.42
C LEU A 323 -10.63 17.54 12.59
N VAL A 324 -11.84 17.93 12.96
CA VAL A 324 -13.07 17.55 12.25
C VAL A 324 -13.07 18.10 10.82
N ILE A 325 -12.73 19.38 10.63
CA ILE A 325 -12.72 20.01 9.30
C ILE A 325 -11.67 19.37 8.39
N CYS A 326 -10.44 19.16 8.88
CA CYS A 326 -9.40 18.48 8.10
C CYS A 326 -9.79 17.05 7.73
N SER A 327 -10.41 16.33 8.67
CA SER A 327 -10.93 14.97 8.43
C SER A 327 -12.05 14.97 7.39
N ALA A 328 -12.99 15.91 7.47
CA ALA A 328 -14.07 16.07 6.51
C ALA A 328 -13.53 16.40 5.10
N GLY A 329 -12.52 17.28 5.01
CA GLY A 329 -11.85 17.59 3.75
C GLY A 329 -11.22 16.36 3.09
N MET A 330 -10.57 15.49 3.89
CA MET A 330 -10.03 14.23 3.38
C MET A 330 -11.12 13.24 2.96
N CYS A 331 -12.19 13.10 3.75
CA CYS A 331 -13.33 12.24 3.38
C CYS A 331 -13.98 12.72 2.08
N LEU A 332 -14.19 14.03 1.91
CA LEU A 332 -14.70 14.63 0.69
C LEU A 332 -13.76 14.41 -0.50
N LEU A 333 -12.45 14.63 -0.32
CA LEU A 333 -11.45 14.34 -1.35
C LEU A 333 -11.55 12.89 -1.82
N LEU A 334 -11.63 11.96 -0.88
CA LEU A 334 -11.74 10.54 -1.18
C LEU A 334 -13.04 10.21 -1.91
N ALA A 335 -14.16 10.78 -1.48
CA ALA A 335 -15.45 10.62 -2.16
C ALA A 335 -15.38 11.16 -3.60
N VAL A 336 -14.78 12.33 -3.81
CA VAL A 336 -14.63 12.93 -5.15
C VAL A 336 -13.69 12.09 -6.03
N VAL A 337 -12.52 11.72 -5.51
CA VAL A 337 -11.53 10.94 -6.26
C VAL A 337 -12.09 9.57 -6.63
N THR A 338 -12.76 8.88 -5.69
CA THR A 338 -13.26 7.52 -5.94
C THR A 338 -14.58 7.50 -6.70
N GLY A 339 -15.45 8.49 -6.51
CA GLY A 339 -16.74 8.59 -7.18
C GLY A 339 -16.69 9.21 -8.57
N PHE A 340 -15.72 10.10 -8.84
CA PHE A 340 -15.66 10.86 -10.11
C PHE A 340 -14.32 10.71 -10.82
N ALA A 341 -13.19 10.99 -10.15
CA ALA A 341 -11.89 11.01 -10.81
C ALA A 341 -11.47 9.63 -11.33
N ILE A 342 -11.54 8.59 -10.48
CA ILE A 342 -11.16 7.23 -10.84
C ILE A 342 -12.05 6.68 -11.96
N PRO A 343 -13.40 6.75 -11.91
CA PRO A 343 -14.25 6.30 -13.00
C PRO A 343 -13.95 7.01 -14.33
N ARG A 344 -13.68 8.32 -14.29
CA ARG A 344 -13.25 9.07 -15.48
C ARG A 344 -11.92 8.56 -16.02
N ILE A 345 -10.90 8.42 -15.17
CA ILE A 345 -9.59 7.89 -15.58
C ILE A 345 -9.70 6.44 -16.08
N GLU A 346 -10.56 5.63 -15.46
CA GLU A 346 -10.78 4.23 -15.84
C GLU A 346 -11.50 4.13 -17.18
N SER A 347 -12.44 5.02 -17.49
CA SER A 347 -13.06 5.09 -18.83
C SER A 347 -12.04 5.37 -19.93
N LEU A 348 -10.92 6.02 -19.60
CA LEU A 348 -9.80 6.23 -20.51
C LEU A 348 -8.87 5.00 -20.62
N GLN A 349 -9.02 3.99 -19.75
CA GLN A 349 -8.23 2.77 -19.81
C GLN A 349 -8.74 1.85 -20.92
N ALA A 350 -8.09 1.98 -22.08
CA ALA A 350 -8.36 1.19 -23.28
C ALA A 350 -8.63 -0.30 -23.03
N VAL A 351 -7.90 -0.97 -22.14
CA VAL A 351 -8.02 -2.42 -21.93
C VAL A 351 -9.40 -2.84 -21.43
N ARG A 352 -10.02 -2.07 -20.53
CA ARG A 352 -11.36 -2.40 -20.00
C ARG A 352 -12.40 -2.22 -21.09
N THR A 353 -12.40 -1.06 -21.75
CA THR A 353 -13.33 -0.73 -22.85
C THR A 353 -13.20 -1.73 -23.99
N LEU A 354 -11.97 -2.01 -24.44
CA LEU A 354 -11.66 -2.98 -25.48
C LEU A 354 -12.20 -4.38 -25.16
N SER A 355 -12.06 -4.83 -23.91
CA SER A 355 -12.50 -6.17 -23.51
C SER A 355 -14.01 -6.24 -23.30
N SER A 356 -14.61 -5.22 -22.69
CA SER A 356 -16.04 -5.22 -22.32
C SER A 356 -16.97 -4.94 -23.49
N GLU A 357 -16.57 -4.08 -24.44
CA GLU A 357 -17.38 -3.78 -25.63
C GLU A 357 -17.30 -4.86 -26.71
N ASN A 358 -16.29 -5.73 -26.63
CA ASN A 358 -16.12 -6.86 -27.56
C ASN A 358 -16.38 -8.20 -26.89
N LEU A 359 -16.95 -8.23 -25.68
CA LEU A 359 -17.17 -9.48 -24.93
C LEU A 359 -18.06 -10.46 -25.70
N ASP A 360 -19.08 -9.95 -26.39
CA ASP A 360 -19.99 -10.75 -27.22
C ASP A 360 -19.31 -11.33 -28.47
N ARG A 361 -18.18 -10.73 -28.88
CA ARG A 361 -17.36 -11.17 -30.03
C ARG A 361 -16.19 -12.07 -29.60
N LEU A 362 -15.81 -12.02 -28.32
CA LEU A 362 -14.79 -12.88 -27.74
C LEU A 362 -15.45 -14.21 -27.36
N THR A 363 -15.36 -15.20 -28.25
CA THR A 363 -15.92 -16.53 -28.01
C THR A 363 -15.38 -17.12 -26.70
N PRO A 364 -16.24 -17.59 -25.77
CA PRO A 364 -15.78 -18.25 -24.56
C PRO A 364 -14.87 -19.45 -24.89
N GLY A 365 -13.62 -19.39 -24.44
CA GLY A 365 -12.62 -20.43 -24.68
C GLY A 365 -11.60 -20.12 -25.79
N GLU A 366 -11.84 -19.13 -26.65
CA GLU A 366 -10.84 -18.67 -27.61
C GLU A 366 -9.74 -17.86 -26.90
N PRO A 367 -8.46 -18.25 -27.02
CA PRO A 367 -7.37 -17.51 -26.38
C PRO A 367 -7.15 -16.15 -27.04
N LEU A 368 -6.85 -15.16 -26.21
CA LEU A 368 -6.50 -13.81 -26.65
C LEU A 368 -5.00 -13.56 -26.48
N VAL A 369 -4.34 -13.03 -27.50
CA VAL A 369 -2.91 -12.72 -27.45
C VAL A 369 -2.68 -11.30 -26.94
N SER A 370 -1.82 -11.14 -25.96
CA SER A 370 -1.28 -9.83 -25.58
C SER A 370 0.13 -9.69 -26.15
N PHE A 371 0.26 -8.94 -27.24
CA PHE A 371 1.50 -8.76 -27.98
C PHE A 371 2.22 -7.49 -27.52
N ARG A 372 3.40 -7.65 -26.90
CA ARG A 372 4.26 -6.56 -26.38
C ARG A 372 3.53 -5.50 -25.53
N VAL A 373 2.40 -5.86 -24.96
CA VAL A 373 1.60 -5.05 -24.05
C VAL A 373 1.53 -5.76 -22.71
N TRP A 374 1.78 -5.04 -21.62
CA TRP A 374 1.52 -5.54 -20.27
C TRP A 374 0.17 -5.03 -19.81
N ALA A 375 -0.86 -5.88 -19.89
CA ALA A 375 -2.22 -5.55 -19.51
C ALA A 375 -2.85 -6.65 -18.64
N PRO A 376 -2.47 -6.78 -17.35
CA PRO A 376 -3.00 -7.83 -16.47
C PRO A 376 -4.53 -7.80 -16.33
N SER A 377 -5.13 -6.60 -16.41
CA SER A 377 -6.59 -6.43 -16.35
C SER A 377 -7.33 -7.05 -17.55
N LEU A 378 -6.63 -7.33 -18.65
CA LEU A 378 -7.19 -8.00 -19.83
C LEU A 378 -7.72 -9.38 -19.45
N LEU A 379 -6.95 -10.16 -18.68
CA LEU A 379 -7.36 -11.49 -18.21
C LEU A 379 -8.68 -11.43 -17.41
N PHE A 380 -8.84 -10.40 -16.59
CA PHE A 380 -10.02 -10.25 -15.74
C PHE A 380 -11.25 -9.82 -16.54
N TYR A 381 -11.10 -8.83 -17.43
CA TYR A 381 -12.23 -8.27 -18.17
C TYR A 381 -12.63 -9.10 -19.40
N SER A 382 -11.69 -9.78 -20.06
CA SER A 382 -12.01 -10.61 -21.23
C SER A 382 -12.60 -11.96 -20.86
N LYS A 383 -12.45 -12.40 -19.61
CA LYS A 383 -12.87 -13.72 -19.11
C LYS A 383 -12.35 -14.90 -19.94
N THR A 384 -11.28 -14.70 -20.72
CA THR A 384 -10.63 -15.74 -21.51
C THR A 384 -9.16 -15.88 -21.13
N ARG A 385 -8.55 -16.99 -21.56
CA ARG A 385 -7.13 -17.21 -21.42
C ARG A 385 -6.35 -16.17 -22.23
N VAL A 386 -5.46 -15.45 -21.57
CA VAL A 386 -4.56 -14.49 -22.23
C VAL A 386 -3.19 -15.13 -22.42
N ILE A 387 -2.73 -15.20 -23.67
CA ILE A 387 -1.39 -15.65 -24.04
C ILE A 387 -0.52 -14.42 -24.21
N ARG A 388 0.52 -14.30 -23.39
CA ARG A 388 1.52 -13.24 -23.58
C ARG A 388 2.46 -13.65 -24.71
N PHE A 389 2.70 -12.74 -25.64
CA PHE A 389 3.64 -12.94 -26.74
C PHE A 389 4.65 -11.80 -26.79
N ASN A 390 5.93 -12.15 -26.75
CA ASN A 390 7.04 -11.26 -27.06
C ASN A 390 7.95 -11.88 -28.14
N PRO A 391 8.04 -11.30 -29.34
CA PRO A 391 8.79 -11.90 -30.45
C PRO A 391 10.31 -11.98 -30.20
N ASP A 392 10.83 -11.24 -29.21
CA ASP A 392 12.25 -11.34 -28.82
C ASP A 392 12.57 -12.65 -28.09
N THR A 393 11.56 -13.32 -27.53
CA THR A 393 11.74 -14.52 -26.69
C THR A 393 10.86 -15.70 -27.12
N ASP A 394 9.76 -15.44 -27.83
CA ASP A 394 8.72 -16.40 -28.14
C ASP A 394 8.60 -16.60 -29.66
N SER A 395 8.27 -17.81 -30.10
CA SER A 395 7.93 -18.09 -31.50
C SER A 395 6.44 -17.87 -31.75
N TRP A 396 6.12 -17.15 -32.84
CA TRP A 396 4.73 -16.93 -33.26
C TRP A 396 4.00 -18.24 -33.59
N GLU A 397 4.70 -19.24 -34.12
CA GLU A 397 4.10 -20.53 -34.50
C GLU A 397 3.44 -21.21 -33.30
N LYS A 398 4.05 -21.11 -32.11
CA LYS A 398 3.47 -21.64 -30.87
C LYS A 398 2.19 -20.92 -30.47
N VAL A 399 2.10 -19.62 -30.75
CA VAL A 399 0.90 -18.82 -30.48
C VAL A 399 -0.17 -19.13 -31.50
N ALA A 400 0.18 -19.19 -32.79
CA ALA A 400 -0.75 -19.54 -33.87
C ALA A 400 -1.36 -20.94 -33.68
N ALA A 401 -0.58 -21.91 -33.18
CA ALA A 401 -1.05 -23.26 -32.88
C ALA A 401 -2.13 -23.32 -31.79
N THR A 402 -2.31 -22.26 -30.99
CA THR A 402 -3.38 -22.19 -29.99
C THR A 402 -4.74 -21.81 -30.59
N GLY A 403 -4.79 -21.47 -31.88
CA GLY A 403 -6.01 -20.98 -32.53
C GLY A 403 -6.38 -19.54 -32.13
N ALA A 404 -5.48 -18.81 -31.48
CA ALA A 404 -5.73 -17.44 -31.05
C ALA A 404 -5.88 -16.50 -32.26
N ARG A 405 -7.08 -15.93 -32.43
CA ARG A 405 -7.36 -14.96 -33.51
C ARG A 405 -7.36 -13.52 -33.02
N TRP A 406 -7.62 -13.31 -31.73
CA TRP A 406 -7.69 -11.99 -31.13
C TRP A 406 -6.32 -11.56 -30.62
N VAL A 407 -5.87 -10.37 -31.00
CA VAL A 407 -4.59 -9.81 -30.55
C VAL A 407 -4.79 -8.39 -30.02
N LEU A 408 -4.38 -8.15 -28.79
CA LEU A 408 -4.22 -6.82 -28.22
C LEU A 408 -2.77 -6.37 -28.36
N THR A 409 -2.56 -5.25 -29.05
CA THR A 409 -1.23 -4.64 -29.25
C THR A 409 -1.27 -3.11 -29.20
N ARG A 410 -0.17 -2.43 -29.54
CA ARG A 410 -0.09 -0.97 -29.72
C ARG A 410 -0.16 -0.62 -31.19
N ASP A 411 -0.60 0.60 -31.50
CA ASP A 411 -0.59 1.12 -32.87
C ASP A 411 0.79 1.00 -33.54
N SER A 412 1.87 1.28 -32.79
CA SER A 412 3.24 1.21 -33.28
C SER A 412 3.73 -0.20 -33.62
N GLU A 413 3.05 -1.25 -33.16
CA GLU A 413 3.48 -2.65 -33.32
C GLU A 413 2.68 -3.38 -34.42
N LEU A 414 1.70 -2.72 -35.05
CA LEU A 414 0.81 -3.35 -36.05
C LEU A 414 1.57 -3.85 -37.29
N GLU A 415 2.56 -3.11 -37.79
CA GLU A 415 3.37 -3.53 -38.92
C GLU A 415 4.20 -4.78 -38.59
N LEU A 416 4.78 -4.82 -37.38
CA LEU A 416 5.53 -5.97 -36.91
C LEU A 416 4.62 -7.19 -36.76
N LEU A 417 3.41 -7.01 -36.21
CA LEU A 417 2.41 -8.08 -36.14
C LEU A 417 2.07 -8.62 -37.53
N ARG A 418 1.89 -7.76 -38.54
CA ARG A 418 1.60 -8.18 -39.92
C ARG A 418 2.73 -9.06 -40.47
N ARG A 419 3.99 -8.60 -40.31
CA ARG A 419 5.18 -9.31 -40.79
C ARG A 419 5.34 -10.68 -40.13
N ILE A 420 5.17 -10.75 -38.81
CA ILE A 420 5.38 -11.98 -38.04
C ILE A 420 4.23 -12.97 -38.24
N SER A 421 2.99 -12.49 -38.28
CA SER A 421 1.83 -13.38 -38.42
C SER A 421 1.62 -13.90 -39.84
N GLY A 422 2.04 -13.13 -40.85
CA GLY A 422 1.76 -13.42 -42.25
C GLY A 422 0.26 -13.35 -42.59
N ALA A 423 -0.56 -12.84 -41.68
CA ALA A 423 -2.01 -12.77 -41.82
C ALA A 423 -2.46 -11.31 -42.02
N GLY A 424 -3.53 -11.14 -42.80
CA GLY A 424 -4.32 -9.91 -42.73
C GLY A 424 -4.95 -9.78 -41.34
N PHE A 425 -5.30 -8.57 -40.95
CA PHE A 425 -6.07 -8.35 -39.73
C PHE A 425 -7.00 -7.16 -39.87
N ASP A 426 -8.12 -7.25 -39.17
CA ASP A 426 -9.09 -6.18 -39.05
C ASP A 426 -8.90 -5.48 -37.72
N VAL A 427 -8.84 -4.15 -37.76
CA VAL A 427 -8.80 -3.32 -36.56
C VAL A 427 -10.23 -3.19 -36.04
N ILE A 428 -10.53 -3.92 -34.97
CA ILE A 428 -11.88 -3.97 -34.39
C ILE A 428 -12.11 -2.74 -33.50
N HIS A 429 -11.09 -2.33 -32.74
CA HIS A 429 -11.20 -1.18 -31.86
C HIS A 429 -9.84 -0.56 -31.57
N ARG A 430 -9.80 0.77 -31.46
CA ARG A 430 -8.60 1.56 -31.17
C ARG A 430 -8.88 2.58 -30.06
N MET A 431 -8.10 2.55 -28.99
CA MET A 431 -8.23 3.50 -27.89
C MET A 431 -6.90 3.66 -27.14
N GLY A 432 -6.52 4.90 -26.81
CA GLY A 432 -5.36 5.19 -25.96
C GLY A 432 -4.04 4.59 -26.47
N GLY A 433 -3.82 4.56 -27.78
CA GLY A 433 -2.65 3.96 -28.44
C GLY A 433 -2.60 2.44 -28.42
N LYS A 434 -3.67 1.78 -27.95
CA LYS A 434 -3.83 0.32 -27.97
C LYS A 434 -4.90 -0.07 -28.98
N VAL A 435 -4.71 -1.23 -29.57
CA VAL A 435 -5.55 -1.74 -30.66
C VAL A 435 -5.87 -3.20 -30.39
N LEU A 436 -7.16 -3.53 -30.49
CA LEU A 436 -7.62 -4.90 -30.57
C LEU A 436 -7.86 -5.24 -32.04
N VAL A 437 -7.17 -6.28 -32.50
CA VAL A 437 -7.28 -6.76 -33.88
C VAL A 437 -7.78 -8.19 -33.90
N LEU A 438 -8.52 -8.50 -34.96
CA LEU A 438 -8.93 -9.85 -35.31
C LEU A 438 -8.08 -10.30 -36.50
N LEU A 439 -7.32 -11.37 -36.33
CA LEU A 439 -6.55 -11.97 -37.41
C LEU A 439 -7.49 -12.66 -38.40
N GLY A 440 -7.29 -12.36 -39.69
CA GLY A 440 -7.89 -13.09 -40.79
C GLY A 440 -7.17 -14.40 -41.07
N GLU A 441 -7.70 -15.20 -41.99
CA GLU A 441 -6.97 -16.36 -42.51
C GLU A 441 -5.70 -15.91 -43.24
N LYS A 442 -4.66 -16.76 -43.25
CA LYS A 442 -3.40 -16.46 -43.96
C LYS A 442 -3.73 -16.05 -45.39
N VAL A 443 -3.27 -14.87 -45.79
CA VAL A 443 -3.35 -14.46 -47.19
C VAL A 443 -2.42 -15.41 -47.94
N GLY A 444 -3.00 -16.36 -48.67
CA GLY A 444 -2.25 -17.30 -49.50
C GLY A 444 -1.34 -16.54 -50.46
N GLY A 445 -0.04 -16.84 -50.42
CA GLY A 445 0.86 -16.57 -51.54
C GLY A 445 0.41 -17.37 -52.77
N PRO A 446 0.90 -16.97 -53.96
CA PRO A 446 0.09 -16.75 -55.16
C PRO A 446 -0.66 -18.00 -55.60
N THR A 447 -1.91 -17.80 -56.02
CA THR A 447 -2.61 -18.72 -56.90
C THR A 447 -1.77 -18.90 -58.17
N ASN A 448 -1.02 -20.01 -58.26
CA ASN A 448 -0.50 -20.52 -59.51
C ASN A 448 -1.71 -20.88 -60.38
N ASN A 449 -2.09 -19.97 -61.27
CA ASN A 449 -2.87 -20.33 -62.44
C ASN A 449 -1.94 -21.08 -63.39
N TYR A 450 -2.18 -22.37 -63.55
CA TYR A 450 -1.81 -23.12 -64.75
C TYR A 450 -3.03 -23.23 -65.65
#